data_AF-A0A9C8SW55-F1
#
_entry.id   AF-A0A9C8SW55-F1
#
_cell.length_a   1.000
_cell.length_b   1.000
_cell.length_c   1.000
_cell.angle_alpha   90.00
_cell.angle_beta   90.00
_cell.angle_gamma   90.00
#
_symmetry.space_group_name_H-M   'P 1'
#
loop_
_entity.id
_entity.type
_entity.pdbx_description
1 polymer ?
#
loop_
_entity_poly.entity_id
_entity_poly.type
_entity_poly.pdbx_seq_one_letter_code
_entity_poly.pdbx_strand_id
1 'polypeptide(L)'
;MITNLLAAGVPTIYDRFQLQMDVYTFLLEKNGFLTPKKGYLAFYIVDKKNGFIDRLPFRKELHEITTDPSYVQGLFEEAVTLLRKNMPPAHRQDCRFGKWFREASNF
;
A
#
# COMPACT_ATOMS: atom_id res chain seq x y z
N MET A 1 6.45 -16.69 -2.88
CA MET A 1 5.25 -17.23 -2.21
C MET A 1 5.38 -16.93 -0.72
N ILE A 2 4.68 -15.90 -0.22
CA ILE A 2 4.52 -15.73 1.22
C ILE A 2 3.14 -16.27 1.55
N THR A 3 3.12 -17.32 2.36
CA THR A 3 1.93 -18.03 2.82
C THR A 3 1.11 -17.12 3.73
N ASN A 4 -0.06 -16.69 3.26
CA ASN A 4 -1.08 -16.07 4.09
C ASN A 4 -1.68 -17.15 5.03
N LEU A 5 -1.14 -17.27 6.25
CA LEU A 5 -1.90 -17.88 7.34
C LEU A 5 -2.92 -16.86 7.85
N LEU A 6 -4.17 -17.02 7.42
CA LEU A 6 -5.32 -16.26 7.91
C LEU A 6 -5.69 -16.75 9.31
N ALA A 7 -5.02 -16.23 10.34
CA ALA A 7 -5.55 -16.24 11.69
C ALA A 7 -6.52 -15.06 11.86
N ALA A 8 -7.76 -15.33 12.25
CA ALA A 8 -8.76 -14.31 12.52
C ALA A 8 -8.25 -13.35 13.61
N GLY A 9 -7.87 -12.14 13.20
CA GLY A 9 -7.38 -11.10 14.12
C GLY A 9 -5.98 -10.55 13.81
N VAL A 10 -5.25 -11.10 12.85
CA VAL A 10 -3.97 -10.52 12.39
C VAL A 10 -4.24 -9.51 11.26
N PRO A 11 -3.80 -8.25 11.36
CA PRO A 11 -3.87 -7.29 10.27
C PRO A 11 -3.09 -7.82 9.08
N THR A 12 -3.75 -8.01 7.94
CA THR A 12 -3.05 -8.29 6.70
C THR A 12 -2.25 -7.05 6.33
N ILE A 13 -0.92 -7.16 6.36
CA ILE A 13 -0.05 -6.16 5.75
C ILE A 13 -0.27 -6.30 4.24
N TYR A 14 -1.12 -5.44 3.69
CA TYR A 14 -1.36 -5.40 2.26
C TYR A 14 -0.08 -4.99 1.54
N ASP A 15 0.17 -5.55 0.36
CA ASP A 15 1.34 -5.27 -0.49
C ASP A 15 1.59 -3.76 -0.69
N ARG A 16 0.52 -2.94 -0.68
CA ARG A 16 0.62 -1.48 -0.75
C ARG A 16 1.40 -0.84 0.40
N PHE A 17 1.34 -1.41 1.61
CA PHE A 17 2.10 -0.90 2.76
C PHE A 17 3.58 -1.26 2.64
N GLN A 18 3.91 -2.43 2.08
CA GLN A 18 5.29 -2.78 1.76
C GLN A 18 5.85 -1.78 0.75
N LEU A 19 5.16 -1.57 -0.38
CA LEU A 19 5.56 -0.60 -1.40
C LEU A 19 5.76 0.80 -0.82
N GLN A 20 4.84 1.27 0.04
CA GLN A 20 4.97 2.58 0.68
C GLN A 20 6.27 2.70 1.47
N MET A 21 6.60 1.70 2.28
CA MET A 21 7.80 1.76 3.12
C MET A 21 9.08 1.55 2.30
N ASP A 22 9.06 0.73 1.26
CA ASP A 22 10.18 0.61 0.31
C ASP A 22 10.48 1.94 -0.39
N VAL A 23 9.43 2.66 -0.82
CA VAL A 23 9.55 3.99 -1.42
C VAL A 23 10.13 5.00 -0.43
N TYR A 24 9.68 5.01 0.82
CA TYR A 24 10.23 5.90 1.84
C TYR A 24 11.71 5.60 2.11
N THR A 25 12.07 4.33 2.29
CA THR A 25 13.47 3.92 2.44
C THR A 25 14.31 4.40 1.25
N PHE A 26 13.84 4.17 0.02
CA PHE A 26 14.52 4.60 -1.20
C PHE A 26 14.75 6.12 -1.21
N LEU A 27 13.72 6.91 -0.93
CA LEU A 27 13.82 8.37 -0.92
C LEU A 27 14.78 8.88 0.15
N LEU A 28 14.76 8.30 1.35
CA LEU A 28 15.69 8.67 2.42
C LEU A 28 17.13 8.36 2.03
N GLU A 29 17.40 7.17 1.50
CA GLU A 29 18.75 6.77 1.06
C GLU A 29 19.26 7.66 -0.09
N LYS A 30 18.39 8.02 -1.05
CA LYS A 30 18.73 8.95 -2.14
C LYS A 30 19.05 10.36 -1.66
N ASN A 31 18.55 10.76 -0.49
CA ASN A 31 18.86 12.04 0.15
C ASN A 31 20.05 11.95 1.13
N GLY A 32 20.82 10.86 1.10
CA GLY A 32 22.03 10.69 1.91
C GLY A 32 21.78 10.26 3.36
N PHE A 33 20.54 9.90 3.71
CA PHE A 33 20.24 9.37 5.03
C PHE A 33 20.52 7.87 5.08
N LEU A 34 21.16 7.42 6.16
CA LEU A 34 21.28 5.99 6.46
C LEU A 34 19.94 5.47 6.97
N THR A 35 19.50 4.33 6.46
CA THR A 35 18.28 3.67 6.93
C THR A 35 18.61 2.29 7.50
N PRO A 36 17.87 1.83 8.53
CA PRO A 36 18.00 0.46 9.01
C PRO A 36 17.28 -0.56 8.11
N LYS A 37 16.70 -0.12 6.98
CA LYS A 37 15.83 -0.91 6.10
C LYS A 37 14.67 -1.60 6.83
N LYS A 38 14.08 -0.86 7.78
CA LYS A 38 12.92 -1.29 8.58
C LYS A 38 11.84 -0.23 8.55
N GLY A 39 10.59 -0.67 8.45
CA GLY A 39 9.39 0.13 8.58
C GLY A 39 8.53 -0.35 9.74
N TYR A 40 7.75 0.55 10.33
CA TYR A 40 6.82 0.22 11.41
C TYR A 40 5.41 0.67 11.05
N LEU A 41 4.46 -0.26 11.07
CA LEU A 41 3.06 -0.01 10.81
C LEU A 41 2.30 -0.05 12.15
N ALA A 42 1.80 1.11 12.57
CA ALA A 42 0.98 1.25 13.78
C ALA A 42 -0.51 1.16 13.42
N PHE A 43 -1.17 0.09 13.83
CA PHE A 43 -2.60 -0.12 13.64
C PHE A 43 -3.38 0.18 14.92
N TYR A 44 -4.45 0.95 14.76
CA TYR A 44 -5.47 1.16 15.80
C TYR A 44 -6.75 0.47 15.34
N ILE A 45 -7.03 -0.69 15.92
CA ILE A 45 -8.11 -1.56 15.48
C ILE A 45 -9.23 -1.47 16.50
N VAL A 46 -10.43 -1.12 16.04
CA VAL A 46 -11.62 -1.05 16.88
C VAL A 46 -11.90 -2.42 17.49
N ASP A 47 -11.99 -2.49 18.82
CA ASP A 47 -12.47 -3.68 19.52
C ASP A 47 -14.01 -3.64 19.57
N LYS A 48 -14.66 -4.62 18.94
CA LYS A 48 -16.12 -4.70 18.83
C LYS A 48 -16.73 -5.69 19.82
N LYS A 49 -15.93 -6.41 20.62
CA LYS A 49 -16.40 -7.56 21.40
C LYS A 49 -17.48 -7.20 22.42
N ASN A 50 -17.44 -6.00 23.00
CA ASN A 50 -18.36 -5.54 24.05
C ASN A 50 -19.25 -4.36 23.61
N GLY A 51 -19.42 -4.14 22.29
CA GLY A 51 -20.13 -2.97 21.78
C GLY A 51 -19.45 -1.64 22.12
N PHE A 52 -20.18 -0.54 21.93
CA PHE A 52 -19.72 0.83 22.20
C PHE A 52 -20.46 1.39 23.42
N ILE A 53 -20.14 0.89 24.60
CA ILE A 53 -20.71 1.35 25.88
C ILE A 53 -20.00 2.66 26.26
N ASP A 54 -20.42 3.77 25.65
CA ASP A 54 -19.92 5.15 25.81
C ASP A 54 -18.43 5.39 25.49
N ARG A 55 -17.74 4.39 24.95
CA ARG A 55 -16.37 4.52 24.44
C ARG A 55 -16.16 3.66 23.20
N LEU A 56 -15.25 4.10 22.34
CA LEU A 56 -14.76 3.34 21.20
C LEU A 56 -13.40 2.72 21.57
N PRO A 57 -13.35 1.48 22.09
CA PRO A 57 -12.10 0.86 22.48
C PRO A 57 -11.27 0.49 21.24
N PHE A 58 -9.96 0.70 21.34
CA PHE A 58 -9.00 0.30 20.31
C PHE A 58 -7.96 -0.63 20.90
N ARG A 59 -7.64 -1.71 20.18
CA ARG A 59 -6.37 -2.42 20.37
C ARG A 59 -5.31 -1.77 19.47
N LYS A 60 -4.11 -1.62 20.01
CA LYS A 60 -2.94 -1.09 19.30
C LYS A 60 -2.06 -2.24 18.89
N GLU A 61 -1.63 -2.24 17.64
CA GLU A 61 -0.67 -3.21 17.13
C GLU A 61 0.45 -2.49 16.40
N LEU A 62 1.69 -2.94 16.61
CA LEU A 62 2.85 -2.45 15.91
C LEU A 62 3.46 -3.62 15.15
N HIS A 63 3.53 -3.46 13.83
CA HIS A 63 4.12 -4.46 12.96
C HIS A 63 5.42 -3.90 12.37
N GLU A 64 6.53 -4.58 12.61
CA GLU A 64 7.80 -4.30 11.94
C GLU A 64 7.82 -5.00 10.58
N ILE A 65 8.31 -4.29 9.56
CA ILE A 65 8.57 -4.86 8.23
C ILE A 65 9.99 -4.54 7.79
N THR A 66 10.59 -5.46 7.06
CA THR A 66 11.86 -5.22 6.35
C THR A 66 11.56 -4.55 5.01
N THR A 67 12.31 -3.52 4.64
CA THR A 67 12.12 -2.80 3.38
C THR A 67 13.18 -3.17 2.35
N ASP A 68 12.78 -3.24 1.08
CA ASP A 68 13.67 -3.44 -0.07
C ASP A 68 13.48 -2.29 -1.10
N PRO A 69 14.37 -1.28 -1.10
CA PRO A 69 14.26 -0.16 -2.04
C PRO A 69 14.82 -0.47 -3.44
N SER A 70 15.37 -1.67 -3.70
CA SER A 70 16.17 -1.96 -4.89
C SER A 70 15.42 -1.78 -6.21
N TYR A 71 14.11 -2.05 -6.23
CA TYR A 71 13.26 -1.97 -7.42
C TYR A 71 12.60 -0.60 -7.62
N VAL A 72 12.65 0.29 -6.62
CA VAL A 72 11.86 1.52 -6.60
C VAL A 72 12.28 2.50 -7.71
N GLN A 73 13.57 2.56 -8.04
CA GLN A 73 14.07 3.38 -9.14
C GLN A 73 13.39 3.01 -10.47
N GLY A 74 13.37 1.71 -10.81
CA GLY A 74 12.74 1.22 -12.04
C GLY A 74 11.23 1.50 -12.07
N LEU A 75 10.56 1.32 -10.92
CA LEU A 75 9.14 1.66 -10.78
C LEU A 75 8.87 3.15 -11.07
N PHE A 76 9.73 4.07 -10.59
CA PHE A 76 9.59 5.49 -10.89
C PHE A 76 9.90 5.82 -12.34
N GLU A 77 10.91 5.20 -12.94
CA GLU A 77 11.22 5.38 -14.36
C GLU A 77 10.06 4.93 -15.26
N GLU A 78 9.43 3.79 -14.95
CA GLU A 78 8.23 3.31 -15.63
C GLU A 78 7.06 4.29 -15.48
N ALA A 79 6.82 4.78 -14.26
CA ALA A 79 5.75 5.75 -14.01
C ALA A 79 5.96 7.06 -14.77
N VAL A 80 7.17 7.62 -14.75
CA VAL A 80 7.51 8.85 -15.49
C VAL A 80 7.38 8.63 -16.99
N THR A 81 7.87 7.49 -17.49
CA THR A 81 7.75 7.12 -18.91
C THR A 81 6.29 7.03 -19.34
N LEU A 82 5.45 6.43 -18.50
CA LEU A 82 4.02 6.31 -18.75
C LEU A 82 3.33 7.68 -18.79
N LEU A 83 3.59 8.54 -17.81
CA LEU A 83 2.98 9.87 -17.66
C LEU A 83 3.38 10.84 -18.78
N ARG A 84 4.52 10.62 -19.42
CA ARG A 84 5.01 11.44 -20.54
C ARG A 84 4.42 11.06 -21.89
N LYS A 85 3.64 9.98 -22.00
CA LYS A 85 2.99 9.61 -23.26
C LYS A 85 1.91 10.62 -23.62
N ASN A 86 1.80 10.95 -24.91
CA ASN A 86 0.77 11.86 -25.42
C ASN A 86 -0.67 11.33 -25.20
N MET A 87 -0.81 10.01 -25.04
CA MET A 87 -2.08 9.36 -24.75
C MET A 87 -1.91 8.32 -23.65
N PRO A 88 -2.86 8.21 -22.70
CA PRO A 88 -2.83 7.16 -21.69
C PRO A 88 -3.01 5.78 -22.34
N PRO A 89 -2.46 4.71 -21.74
CA PRO A 89 -2.74 3.36 -22.21
C PRO A 89 -4.22 3.02 -22.04
N ALA A 90 -4.69 2.03 -22.79
CA ALA A 90 -6.00 1.46 -22.54
C ALA A 90 -6.08 0.88 -21.12
N HIS A 91 -7.24 1.03 -20.49
CA HIS A 91 -7.52 0.39 -19.21
C HIS A 91 -7.37 -1.14 -19.33
N ARG A 92 -6.86 -1.77 -18.28
CA ARG A 92 -6.91 -3.24 -18.16
C ARG A 92 -8.36 -3.73 -18.16
N GLN A 93 -8.58 -4.96 -18.63
CA GLN A 93 -9.92 -5.56 -18.73
C GLN A 93 -10.65 -5.63 -17.38
N ASP A 94 -9.90 -5.84 -16.30
CA ASP A 94 -10.38 -5.93 -14.92
C ASP A 94 -10.45 -4.56 -14.19
N CYS A 95 -10.12 -3.46 -14.86
CA CYS A 95 -10.14 -2.13 -14.26
C CYS A 95 -11.57 -1.68 -13.98
N ARG A 96 -11.97 -1.68 -12.69
CA ARG A 96 -13.31 -1.25 -12.25
C ARG A 96 -13.65 0.18 -12.67
N PHE A 97 -12.69 1.10 -12.56
CA PHE A 97 -12.86 2.47 -13.04
C PHE A 97 -13.06 2.51 -14.56
N GLY A 98 -12.25 1.78 -15.33
CA GLY A 98 -12.40 1.72 -16.79
C GLY A 98 -13.74 1.12 -17.23
N LYS A 99 -14.26 0.13 -16.48
CA LYS A 99 -15.61 -0.41 -16.70
C LYS A 99 -16.68 0.66 -16.47
N TRP A 100 -16.65 1.31 -15.32
CA TRP A 100 -17.58 2.40 -14.99
C TRP A 100 -17.52 3.53 -16.02
N PHE A 101 -16.32 3.96 -16.43
CA PHE A 101 -16.14 5.06 -17.39
C PHE A 101 -16.81 4.75 -18.74
N ARG A 102 -16.68 3.52 -19.25
CA ARG A 102 -17.37 3.08 -20.48
C ARG A 102 -18.88 3.10 -20.34
N GLU A 103 -19.42 2.65 -19.20
CA GLU A 103 -20.87 2.67 -18.93
C GLU A 103 -21.40 4.11 -18.86
N ALA A 104 -20.66 5.00 -18.18
CA ALA A 104 -21.04 6.41 -18.02
C ALA A 104 -20.99 7.20 -19.33
N SER A 105 -20.10 6.84 -20.26
CA SER A 105 -19.93 7.55 -21.55
C SER A 105 -21.06 7.27 -22.55
N ASN A 106 -21.97 6.34 -22.25
CA ASN A 106 -23.11 5.98 -23.09
C ASN A 106 -24.42 6.70 -22.69
N PHE A 107 -24.36 7.59 -21.70
CA PHE A 107 -25.45 8.52 -21.34
C PHE A 107 -25.24 9.87 -22.00
#